data_AF-A0A7V9V768-F1
#
_entry.id   AF-A0A7V9V768-F1
#
_cell.length_a   1.000
_cell.length_b   1.000
_cell.length_c   1.000
_cell.angle_alpha   90.00
_cell.angle_beta   90.00
_cell.angle_gamma   90.00
#
_symmetry.space_group_name_H-M   'P 1'
#
loop_
_entity.id
_entity.type
_entity.pdbx_description
1 polymer ?
#
loop_
_entity_poly.entity_id
_entity_poly.type
_entity_poly.pdbx_seq_one_letter_code
_entity_poly.pdbx_strand_id
1 'polypeptide(L)' 'MGSAVNTARIGAGDSVAVVGCGGVGLNVVQGARLAGADRVVAVDLNPAKLDVAREFRRHRTVDAGYVA' A
#
# COMPACT_ATOMS: atom_id res chain seq x y z
N MET A 1 0.21 -1.11 -10.63
CA MET A 1 1.19 -0.25 -11.31
C MET A 1 0.58 1.04 -11.87
N GLY A 2 -0.49 0.98 -12.68
CA GLY A 2 -1.03 2.13 -13.42
C GLY A 2 -1.32 3.40 -12.61
N SER A 3 -2.18 3.34 -11.57
CA SER A 3 -2.51 4.54 -10.78
C SER A 3 -1.34 5.07 -9.94
N ALA A 4 -0.48 4.18 -9.43
CA ALA A 4 0.71 4.54 -8.65
C ALA A 4 1.69 5.41 -9.45
N VAL A 5 1.94 5.03 -10.71
CA VAL A 5 2.95 5.69 -11.57
C VAL A 5 2.32 6.80 -12.41
N ASN A 6 1.15 6.57 -13.02
CA ASN A 6 0.58 7.51 -13.99
C ASN A 6 -0.28 8.60 -13.35
N THR A 7 -0.96 8.30 -12.24
CA THR A 7 -1.90 9.23 -11.61
C THR A 7 -1.29 9.88 -10.38
N ALA A 8 -0.79 9.06 -9.45
CA ALA A 8 -0.21 9.52 -8.20
C ALA A 8 1.25 10.01 -8.35
N ARG A 9 1.90 9.71 -9.49
CA ARG A 9 3.28 10.16 -9.82
C ARG A 9 4.28 9.92 -8.69
N ILE A 10 4.14 8.77 -8.03
CA ILE A 10 5.00 8.39 -6.90
C ILE A 10 6.45 8.33 -7.36
N GLY A 11 7.37 8.80 -6.52
CA GLY A 11 8.80 8.79 -6.77
C GLY A 11 9.64 8.43 -5.55
N ALA A 12 10.96 8.52 -5.72
CA ALA A 12 11.93 8.27 -4.66
C ALA A 12 11.73 9.23 -3.49
N GLY A 13 11.70 8.70 -2.26
CA GLY A 13 11.51 9.51 -1.05
C GLY A 13 10.05 9.70 -0.61
N ASP A 14 9.08 9.33 -1.44
CA ASP A 14 7.67 9.52 -1.11
C ASP A 14 7.19 8.61 0.03
N SER A 15 6.21 9.12 0.78
CA SER A 15 5.44 8.34 1.75
C SER A 15 4.02 8.14 1.23
N VAL A 16 3.62 6.89 1.05
CA VAL A 16 2.36 6.50 0.39
C VAL A 16 1.47 5.75 1.35
N ALA A 17 0.22 6.18 1.48
CA ALA A 17 -0.85 5.42 2.13
C ALA A 17 -1.80 4.85 1.07
N VAL A 18 -2.09 3.55 1.16
CA VAL A 18 -3.02 2.86 0.26
C VAL A 18 -4.21 2.38 1.08
N VAL A 19 -5.38 2.95 0.80
CA VAL A 19 -6.63 2.58 1.46
C VAL A 19 -7.37 1.56 0.61
N GLY A 20 -7.58 0.37 1.16
CA GLY A 20 -8.09 -0.82 0.49
C GLY A 20 -6.96 -1.71 -0.05
N CYS A 21 -6.93 -2.96 0.39
CA CYS A 21 -5.96 -4.01 0.04
C CYS A 21 -6.57 -5.09 -0.87
N GLY A 22 -7.45 -4.70 -1.79
CA GLY A 22 -7.92 -5.55 -2.89
C GLY A 22 -6.90 -5.62 -4.03
N GLY A 23 -7.26 -6.26 -5.15
CA GLY A 23 -6.34 -6.43 -6.30
C GLY A 23 -5.75 -5.14 -6.85
N VAL A 24 -6.52 -4.05 -6.87
CA VAL A 24 -6.02 -2.71 -7.27
C VAL A 24 -5.06 -2.14 -6.23
N GLY A 25 -5.43 -2.18 -4.95
CA GLY A 25 -4.61 -1.65 -3.86
C GLY A 25 -3.26 -2.34 -3.74
N LEU A 26 -3.22 -3.68 -3.83
CA LEU A 26 -1.97 -4.44 -3.81
C LEU A 26 -1.06 -4.09 -5.01
N ASN A 27 -1.66 -3.86 -6.17
CA ASN A 27 -0.95 -3.35 -7.35
C ASN A 27 -0.38 -1.94 -7.15
N VAL A 28 -1.00 -1.11 -6.30
CA VAL A 28 -0.49 0.21 -5.92
C VAL A 28 0.63 0.07 -4.89
N VAL A 29 0.48 -0.79 -3.88
CA VAL A 29 1.53 -1.07 -2.89
C VAL A 29 2.82 -1.53 -3.56
N GLN A 30 2.73 -2.45 -4.54
CA GLN A 30 3.89 -2.86 -5.32
C GLN A 30 4.44 -1.74 -6.20
N GLY A 31 3.56 -1.00 -6.89
CA GLY A 31 3.98 0.10 -7.78
C GLY A 31 4.69 1.23 -7.05
N ALA A 32 4.18 1.62 -5.88
CA ALA A 32 4.79 2.66 -5.04
C ALA A 32 6.24 2.31 -4.66
N ARG A 33 6.51 1.04 -4.40
CA ARG A 33 7.87 0.57 -4.09
C ARG A 33 8.79 0.56 -5.27
N LEU A 34 8.32 0.04 -6.40
CA LEU A 34 9.10 0.05 -7.63
C LEU A 34 9.42 1.47 -8.08
N ALA A 35 8.54 2.42 -7.77
CA ALA A 35 8.75 3.84 -8.01
C ALA A 35 9.73 4.51 -7.01
N GLY A 36 10.14 3.82 -5.93
CA GLY A 36 11.13 4.30 -4.98
C GLY A 36 10.59 4.91 -3.69
N ALA A 37 9.30 4.77 -3.38
CA ALA A 37 8.74 5.30 -2.13
C ALA A 37 9.48 4.73 -0.90
N ASP A 38 9.91 5.62 0.00
CA ASP A 38 10.62 5.24 1.24
C ASP A 38 9.70 4.56 2.24
N ARG A 39 8.42 4.95 2.24
CA ARG A 39 7.41 4.39 3.13
C ARG A 39 6.14 4.08 2.37
N VAL A 40 5.64 2.87 2.57
CA VAL A 40 4.30 2.47 2.14
C VAL A 40 3.52 1.99 3.36
N VAL A 41 2.26 2.41 3.47
CA VAL A 41 1.31 1.96 4.50
C VAL A 41 0.06 1.44 3.81
N ALA A 42 -0.29 0.18 4.06
CA ALA A 42 -1.48 -0.44 3.52
C ALA A 42 -2.57 -0.48 4.61
N VAL A 43 -3.78 -0.05 4.27
CA VAL A 43 -4.89 0.10 5.20
C VAL A 43 -6.08 -0.68 4.67
N ASP A 44 -6.70 -1.52 5.50
CA ASP A 44 -7.93 -2.25 5.16
C ASP A 44 -8.71 -2.57 6.44
N LEU A 45 -10.01 -2.85 6.30
CA LEU A 45 -10.88 -3.31 7.38
C LEU A 45 -10.87 -4.83 7.53
N ASN A 46 -10.41 -5.56 6.51
CA ASN A 46 -10.35 -7.01 6.52
C ASN A 46 -8.92 -7.48 6.82
N PRO A 47 -8.68 -8.12 7.98
CA PRO A 47 -7.37 -8.62 8.38
C PRO A 47 -6.74 -9.57 7.36
N ALA A 48 -7.54 -10.42 6.69
CA ALA A 48 -7.05 -11.37 5.71
C ALA A 48 -6.46 -10.68 4.47
N LYS A 49 -7.01 -9.51 4.08
CA LYS A 49 -6.42 -8.70 3.00
C LYS A 49 -5.12 -8.02 3.43
N LEU A 50 -5.03 -7.64 4.71
CA LEU A 50 -3.79 -7.13 5.28
C LEU A 50 -2.70 -8.21 5.37
N ASP A 51 -3.06 -9.47 5.57
CA ASP A 51 -2.09 -10.57 5.54
C ASP A 51 -1.46 -10.73 4.15
N VAL A 52 -2.26 -10.68 3.09
CA VAL A 52 -1.75 -10.66 1.71
C VAL A 52 -0.90 -9.42 1.48
N ALA A 53 -1.32 -8.25 1.99
CA ALA A 53 -0.49 -7.06 1.92
C ALA A 53 0.88 -7.31 2.57
N ARG A 54 0.93 -7.87 3.79
CA ARG A 54 2.16 -8.16 4.56
C ARG A 54 3.20 -9.01 3.82
N GLU A 55 2.79 -9.84 2.87
CA GLU A 55 3.72 -10.63 2.02
C GLU A 55 4.67 -9.73 1.23
N PHE A 56 4.21 -8.54 0.83
CA PHE A 56 5.06 -7.53 0.21
C PHE A 56 6.02 -6.98 1.29
N ARG A 57 7.26 -7.47 1.39
CA ARG A 57 8.26 -7.09 2.44
C ARG A 57 8.70 -5.60 2.40
N ARG A 58 8.73 -4.85 3.53
CA ARG A 58 8.99 -3.36 3.68
C ARG A 58 7.78 -2.41 3.55
N HIS A 59 6.65 -2.68 4.18
CA HIS A 59 5.54 -1.71 4.33
C HIS A 59 4.83 -2.01 5.66
N ARG A 60 4.12 -1.03 6.20
CA ARG A 60 3.32 -1.23 7.43
C ARG A 60 1.87 -1.49 7.05
N THR A 61 1.18 -2.30 7.82
CA THR A 61 -0.27 -2.49 7.69
C THR A 61 -1.01 -1.83 8.86
N VAL A 62 -2.18 -1.27 8.59
CA VAL A 62 -3.08 -0.72 9.59
C VAL A 62 -4.45 -1.34 9.39
N ASP A 63 -5.02 -1.89 10.46
CA ASP A 63 -6.42 -2.30 10.51
C ASP A 63 -7.28 -1.07 10.80
N ALA A 64 -8.12 -0.68 9.85
CA ALA A 64 -9.00 0.48 9.99
C ALA A 64 -10.23 0.21 10.88
N GLY A 65 -10.49 -1.06 11.23
CA GLY A 65 -11.55 -1.47 12.14
C GLY A 65 -11.10 -1.51 13.60
N TYR A 66 -9.80 -1.33 13.84
CA TYR A 66 -9.26 -1.25 15.19
C TYR A 66 -9.61 0.10 15.82
N VAL A 67 -10.45 0.07 16.84
CA VAL A 67 -10.77 1.22 17.69
C VAL A 67 -10.11 0.96 19.05
N ALA A 68 -9.27 1.88 19.51
CA ALA A 68 -8.57 1.80 20.79
C ALA A 68 -9.51 2.06 21.98
#